data_AF-R2XT98-F1
#
_entry.id   AF-R2XT98-F1
#
_cell.length_a   1.000
_cell.length_b   1.000
_cell.length_c   1.000
_cell.angle_alpha   90.00
_cell.angle_beta   90.00
_cell.angle_gamma   90.00
#
_symmetry.space_group_name_H-M   'P 1'
#
loop_
_entity.id
_entity.type
_entity.pdbx_description
1 polymer ?
#
loop_
_entity_poly.entity_id
_entity_poly.type
_entity_poly.pdbx_seq_one_letter_code
_entity_poly.pdbx_strand_id
1 'polypeptide(L)'
;MKRRLIVACGSGVATSQTIASKIAGLLEDDGIDFPVEAVDYKSIQNELPSTGIYVYVAQPDEEVLEKAEELGVKVFPGIPFLTGMGSDQIYEDIKSLVE
;
A
#
# COMPACT_ATOMS: atom_id res chain seq x y z
N MET A 1 -2.97 16.97 1.51
CA MET A 1 -3.10 15.70 0.76
C MET A 1 -1.98 14.78 1.21
N LYS A 2 -2.30 13.57 1.65
CA LYS A 2 -1.29 12.58 2.04
C LYS A 2 -0.76 11.94 0.77
N ARG A 3 0.52 12.16 0.44
CA ARG A 3 1.14 11.74 -0.82
C ARG A 3 2.12 10.60 -0.57
N ARG A 4 1.64 9.48 -0.04
CA ARG A 4 2.45 8.28 0.08
C ARG A 4 1.59 7.02 0.22
N LEU A 5 2.13 5.93 -0.32
CA LEU A 5 1.62 4.58 -0.23
C LEU A 5 2.55 3.78 0.70
N ILE A 6 1.97 3.05 1.63
CA ILE A 6 2.75 2.10 2.43
C ILE A 6 2.33 0.67 2.16
N VAL A 7 3.30 -0.24 2.21
CA VAL A 7 3.08 -1.68 2.10
C VAL A 7 3.57 -2.36 3.38
N ALA A 8 2.73 -3.17 4.02
CA ALA A 8 3.11 -3.91 5.21
C ALA A 8 2.75 -5.40 5.15
N CYS A 9 3.62 -6.23 5.72
CA CYS A 9 3.42 -7.66 5.91
C CYS A 9 3.58 -7.99 7.40
N GLY A 10 2.69 -8.84 7.94
CA GLY A 10 2.57 -9.12 9.37
C GLY A 10 3.80 -9.76 10.04
N SER A 11 4.80 -10.22 9.28
CA SER A 11 6.00 -10.88 9.82
C SER A 11 7.33 -10.25 9.38
N GLY A 12 7.32 -9.03 8.84
CA GLY A 12 8.53 -8.28 8.44
C GLY A 12 8.43 -7.61 7.07
N VAL A 13 9.51 -6.96 6.62
CA VAL A 13 9.48 -6.08 5.44
C VAL A 13 9.90 -6.72 4.11
N ALA A 14 10.43 -7.95 4.11
CA ALA A 14 11.03 -8.54 2.92
C ALA A 14 10.04 -8.68 1.75
N THR A 15 8.84 -9.23 2.04
CA THR A 15 7.80 -9.42 1.02
C THR A 15 7.11 -8.11 0.65
N SER A 16 6.93 -7.18 1.61
CA SER A 16 6.31 -5.88 1.34
C SER A 16 7.21 -5.01 0.47
N GLN A 17 8.53 -5.11 0.60
CA GLN A 17 9.47 -4.40 -0.26
C GLN A 17 9.35 -4.81 -1.73
N THR A 18 9.17 -6.11 -2.02
CA THR A 18 8.96 -6.58 -3.40
C THR A 18 7.72 -5.97 -4.04
N ILE A 19 6.61 -5.91 -3.30
CA ILE A 19 5.37 -5.30 -3.79
C ILE A 19 5.52 -3.79 -3.93
N ALA A 20 6.12 -3.14 -2.93
CA ALA A 20 6.41 -1.71 -2.95
C ALA A 20 7.21 -1.31 -4.19
N SER A 21 8.30 -2.02 -4.50
CA SER A 21 9.11 -1.77 -5.70
C SER A 21 8.33 -2.01 -7.00
N LYS A 22 7.44 -3.02 -7.04
CA LYS A 22 6.58 -3.23 -8.21
C LYS A 22 5.63 -2.08 -8.45
N ILE A 23 4.90 -1.66 -7.40
CA ILE A 23 3.93 -0.56 -7.51
C ILE A 23 4.67 0.74 -7.86
N ALA A 24 5.81 1.02 -7.22
CA ALA A 24 6.63 2.19 -7.52
C ALA A 24 7.06 2.22 -9.00
N GLY A 25 7.54 1.09 -9.53
CA GLY A 25 7.93 1.00 -10.95
C GLY A 25 6.77 1.24 -11.91
N LEU A 26 5.59 0.68 -11.62
CA LEU A 26 4.39 0.92 -12.44
C LEU A 26 3.98 2.40 -12.44
N LEU A 27 4.02 3.05 -11.27
CA LEU A 27 3.70 4.48 -11.15
C LEU A 27 4.73 5.33 -11.89
N GLU A 28 6.02 4.98 -11.80
CA GLU A 28 7.10 5.65 -12.52
C GLU A 28 6.96 5.50 -14.05
N ASP A 29 6.60 4.30 -14.53
CA ASP A 29 6.32 4.02 -15.95
C ASP A 29 5.15 4.87 -16.47
N ASP A 30 4.16 5.15 -15.62
CA ASP A 30 3.03 6.04 -15.90
C ASP A 30 3.35 7.54 -15.71
N GLY A 31 4.56 7.88 -15.26
CA GLY A 31 5.00 9.26 -15.01
C GLY A 31 4.43 9.88 -13.74
N ILE A 32 3.97 9.06 -12.80
CA ILE A 32 3.37 9.47 -11.53
C ILE A 32 4.43 9.46 -10.42
N ASP A 33 4.76 10.64 -9.90
CA ASP A 33 5.66 10.79 -8.75
C ASP A 33 4.88 10.59 -7.44
N PHE A 34 4.75 9.34 -7.00
CA PHE A 34 4.12 8.98 -5.74
C PHE A 34 5.05 8.13 -4.85
N PRO A 35 5.40 8.59 -3.64
CA PRO A 35 6.23 7.84 -2.70
C PRO A 35 5.59 6.50 -2.31
N VAL A 36 6.35 5.41 -2.48
CA VAL A 36 5.95 4.06 -2.07
C VAL A 36 6.98 3.49 -1.11
N GLU A 37 6.57 3.16 0.10
CA GLU A 37 7.46 2.68 1.16
C GLU A 37 7.00 1.33 1.73
N ALA A 38 7.94 0.43 2.01
CA ALA A 38 7.66 -0.79 2.76
C ALA A 38 7.90 -0.52 4.24
N VAL A 39 6.90 -0.78 5.08
CA VAL A 39 6.96 -0.55 6.52
C VAL A 39 6.69 -1.84 7.29
N ASP A 40 7.19 -1.91 8.52
CA ASP A 40 6.87 -3.01 9.43
C ASP A 40 5.44 -2.85 9.94
N TYR A 41 4.73 -3.97 10.10
CA TYR A 41 3.37 -3.98 10.62
C TYR A 41 3.27 -3.30 12.00
N LYS A 42 4.31 -3.40 12.84
CA LYS A 42 4.34 -2.72 14.15
C LYS A 42 4.31 -1.20 14.05
N SER A 43 4.80 -0.64 12.95
CA SER A 43 4.84 0.81 12.72
C SER A 43 3.58 1.31 12.02
N ILE A 44 2.70 0.42 11.51
CA ILE A 44 1.55 0.80 10.68
C ILE A 44 0.69 1.89 11.34
N GLN A 45 0.43 1.79 12.64
CA GLN A 45 -0.41 2.74 13.37
C GLN A 45 0.20 4.16 13.40
N ASN A 46 1.52 4.27 13.43
CA ASN A 46 2.23 5.56 13.40
C ASN A 46 2.35 6.12 11.98
N GLU A 47 2.36 5.23 10.98
CA GLU A 47 2.53 5.55 9.56
C GLU A 47 1.20 5.89 8.86
N LEU A 48 0.06 5.34 9.32
CA LEU A 48 -1.27 5.62 8.75
C LEU A 48 -1.65 7.11 8.71
N PRO A 49 -1.37 7.94 9.74
CA PRO A 49 -1.69 9.37 9.72
C PRO A 49 -1.03 10.16 8.59
N SER A 50 0.17 9.76 8.16
CA SER A 50 0.90 10.41 7.06
C SER A 50 0.61 9.78 5.70
N THR A 51 -0.18 8.70 5.64
CA THR A 51 -0.37 7.85 4.46
C THR A 51 -1.74 8.03 3.82
N GLY A 52 -1.79 8.05 2.48
CA GLY A 52 -3.06 8.08 1.73
C GLY A 52 -3.56 6.68 1.34
N ILE A 53 -2.63 5.76 1.08
CA ILE A 53 -2.93 4.41 0.61
C ILE A 53 -2.14 3.38 1.41
N TYR A 54 -2.82 2.35 1.88
CA TYR A 54 -2.25 1.22 2.59
C TYR A 54 -2.46 -0.07 1.80
N VAL A 55 -1.38 -0.79 1.51
CA VAL A 55 -1.41 -2.10 0.88
C VAL A 55 -0.99 -3.18 1.88
N TYR A 56 -1.86 -4.15 2.14
CA TYR A 56 -1.59 -5.23 3.09
C TYR A 56 -1.25 -6.52 2.37
N VAL A 57 -0.20 -7.21 2.83
CA VAL A 57 0.16 -8.54 2.32
C VAL A 57 -0.54 -9.63 3.13
N ALA A 58 -0.58 -9.48 4.45
CA ALA A 58 -1.35 -10.31 5.35
C ALA A 58 -2.55 -9.51 5.85
N GLN A 59 -3.66 -10.18 6.15
CA GLN A 59 -4.85 -9.52 6.65
C GLN A 59 -4.51 -8.72 7.92
N PRO A 60 -4.71 -7.40 7.92
CA PRO A 60 -4.46 -6.57 9.09
C PRO A 60 -5.53 -6.80 10.15
N ASP A 61 -5.20 -6.44 11.39
CA ASP A 61 -6.12 -6.44 12.51
C ASP A 61 -7.24 -5.40 12.28
N GLU A 62 -8.40 -5.65 12.88
CA GLU A 62 -9.58 -4.80 12.76
C GLU A 62 -9.29 -3.35 13.19
N GLU A 63 -8.52 -3.15 14.27
CA GLU A 63 -8.11 -1.83 14.76
C GLU A 63 -7.33 -1.03 13.70
N VAL A 64 -6.51 -1.69 12.88
CA VAL A 64 -5.75 -1.04 11.81
C VAL A 64 -6.67 -0.63 10.66
N LEU A 65 -7.67 -1.45 10.35
CA LEU A 65 -8.67 -1.15 9.32
C LEU A 65 -9.58 0.00 9.74
N GLU A 66 -10.11 -0.03 10.96
CA GLU A 66 -10.89 1.07 11.53
C GLU A 66 -10.07 2.36 11.52
N LYS A 67 -8.80 2.29 11.93
CA LYS A 67 -7.94 3.47 11.94
C LYS A 67 -7.67 4.02 10.56
N ALA A 68 -7.45 3.14 9.58
CA ALA A 68 -7.30 3.53 8.18
C ALA A 68 -8.55 4.24 7.67
N GLU A 69 -9.75 3.70 7.96
CA GLU A 69 -11.03 4.28 7.57
C GLU A 69 -11.25 5.66 8.23
N GLU A 70 -11.05 5.78 9.54
CA GLU A 70 -11.13 7.06 10.28
C GLU A 70 -10.22 8.15 9.67
N LEU A 71 -9.04 7.74 9.23
CA LEU A 71 -8.01 8.62 8.66
C LEU A 71 -8.19 8.85 7.15
N GLY A 72 -9.22 8.25 6.54
CA GLY A 72 -9.50 8.31 5.11
C GLY A 72 -8.46 7.62 4.23
N VAL A 73 -7.72 6.66 4.79
CA VAL A 73 -6.69 5.86 4.09
C VAL A 73 -7.39 4.76 3.30
N LYS A 74 -7.05 4.64 2.01
CA LYS A 74 -7.57 3.57 1.16
C LYS A 74 -6.76 2.30 1.34
N VAL A 75 -7.43 1.17 1.56
CA VAL A 75 -6.79 -0.10 1.88
C VAL A 75 -6.95 -1.09 0.72
N PHE A 76 -5.85 -1.70 0.28
CA PHE A 76 -5.82 -2.63 -0.86
C PHE A 76 -5.05 -3.92 -0.55
N PRO A 77 -5.41 -5.06 -1.18
CA PRO A 77 -4.66 -6.30 -1.03
C PRO A 77 -3.39 -6.30 -1.89
N GLY A 78 -2.26 -6.66 -1.28
CA GLY A 78 -0.93 -6.73 -1.92
C GLY A 78 -0.60 -8.09 -2.54
N ILE A 79 -1.29 -9.16 -2.14
CA ILE A 79 -1.05 -10.53 -2.64
C ILE A 79 -1.12 -10.62 -4.18
N PRO A 80 -2.08 -9.98 -4.88
CA PRO A 80 -2.15 -10.00 -6.35
C PRO A 80 -0.88 -9.52 -7.05
N PHE A 81 -0.15 -8.56 -6.47
CA PHE A 81 1.12 -8.07 -7.02
C PHE A 81 2.26 -9.10 -6.91
N LEU A 82 2.17 -10.03 -5.95
CA LEU A 82 3.12 -11.15 -5.82
C LEU A 82 2.80 -12.27 -6.81
N THR A 83 1.52 -12.63 -6.94
CA THR A 83 1.08 -13.75 -7.77
C THR A 83 1.00 -13.39 -9.26
N GLY A 84 0.88 -12.09 -9.57
CA GLY A 84 0.72 -11.57 -10.94
C GLY A 84 -0.66 -11.82 -11.53
N MET A 85 -1.64 -12.25 -10.72
CA MET A 85 -3.02 -12.43 -11.14
C MET A 85 -3.91 -11.39 -10.45
N GLY A 86 -4.59 -10.56 -11.23
CA GLY A 86 -5.53 -9.56 -10.72
C GLY A 86 -4.89 -8.31 -10.11
N SER A 87 -3.57 -8.12 -10.28
CA SER A 87 -2.87 -6.89 -9.89
C SER A 87 -3.32 -5.68 -10.70
N ASP A 88 -3.70 -5.88 -11.96
CA ASP A 88 -3.99 -4.80 -12.90
C ASP A 88 -5.18 -3.96 -12.45
N GLN A 89 -6.28 -4.61 -12.03
CA GLN A 89 -7.46 -3.90 -11.53
C GLN A 89 -7.16 -3.08 -10.26
N ILE A 90 -6.39 -3.65 -9.34
CA ILE A 90 -6.02 -2.96 -8.09
C ILE A 90 -5.07 -1.81 -8.39
N TYR A 91 -4.15 -2.00 -9.34
CA TYR A 91 -3.25 -0.96 -9.76
C TYR A 91 -3.99 0.21 -10.39
N GLU A 92 -4.96 -0.04 -11.27
CA GLU A 92 -5.82 1.01 -11.85
C GLU A 92 -6.58 1.78 -10.76
N ASP A 93 -7.11 1.09 -9.75
CA ASP A 93 -7.78 1.74 -8.62
C ASP A 93 -6.81 2.61 -7.82
N ILE A 94 -5.57 2.16 -7.60
CA ILE A 94 -4.51 2.94 -6.94
C ILE A 94 -4.14 4.15 -7.80
N LYS A 95 -3.94 3.95 -9.10
CA LYS A 95 -3.59 4.99 -10.08
C LYS A 95 -4.64 6.10 -10.08
N SER A 96 -5.92 5.75 -10.15
CA SER A 96 -7.04 6.71 -10.10
C SER A 96 -7.11 7.52 -8.80
N LEU A 97 -6.46 7.08 -7.71
CA LEU A 97 -6.40 7.81 -6.44
C LEU A 97 -5.18 8.73 -6.33
N VAL A 98 -4.15 8.50 -7.14
CA VAL A 98 -2.87 9.25 -7.10
C VAL A 98 -2.69 10.21 -8.27
N GLU A 99 -3.42 10.01 -9.37
CA GLU A 99 -3.57 10.96 -10.50
C GLU A 99 -4.37 12.22 -10.11
#